data_AF-A0A1U7NVF8-F1
#
_entry.id   AF-A0A1U7NVF8-F1
#
_cell.length_a   1.000
_cell.length_b   1.000
_cell.length_c   1.000
_cell.angle_alpha   90.00
_cell.angle_beta   90.00
_cell.angle_gamma   90.00
#
_symmetry.space_group_name_H-M   'P 1'
#
loop_
_entity.id
_entity.type
_entity.pdbx_description
1 polymer ?
#
loop_
_entity_poly.entity_id
_entity_poly.type
_entity_poly.pdbx_seq_one_letter_code
_entity_poly.pdbx_strand_id
1 'polypeptide(L)'
;MHAILKMTALLTATLCLASCGGGGTPAPVPDPDLTAPTVVSITPANGAKGVSKNTKIVVTFSEKMNQAVTQAAYESTDLPADAVTFSWNTDGTVLTINPNQDLYYDSAAARIYAFKLTHAAQDVAGNALPLKSSSFKTFRMLAYDVWGTAALDGWVRGDGAVNTTSDRLRVGDGDASENNAAYRSFLSFDLSGLPAAHKGIESAMMIVEQTLIEGTPYTDLSVGPDALMMEPVNYGAALTSADFNTAALSSITDPMKKSKITNYALSVGSAVQADVSAGRTRSQYRLRFPSPTDGDGNADIVSLNSGENKGERPLLTVFYLMQ
;
A
#
# COMPACT_ATOMS: atom_id res chain seq x y z
N MET A 1 -66.51 18.64 51.85
CA MET A 1 -65.58 19.21 50.85
C MET A 1 -66.30 19.25 49.51
N HIS A 2 -66.49 20.47 49.00
CA HIS A 2 -66.73 20.95 47.62
C HIS A 2 -67.04 19.93 46.50
N ALA A 3 -67.91 20.15 45.52
CA ALA A 3 -69.03 21.05 45.23
C ALA A 3 -69.58 20.53 43.89
N ILE A 4 -70.90 20.37 43.74
CA ILE A 4 -71.56 20.15 42.44
C ILE A 4 -72.69 21.17 42.35
N LEU A 5 -72.64 22.11 41.40
CA LEU A 5 -73.82 22.46 40.60
C LEU A 5 -73.45 23.28 39.35
N LYS A 6 -74.12 22.91 38.26
CA LYS A 6 -74.15 23.52 36.93
C LYS A 6 -74.65 24.97 36.99
N MET A 7 -74.13 25.83 36.10
CA MET A 7 -74.87 27.01 35.67
C MET A 7 -74.63 27.29 34.18
N THR A 8 -75.73 27.34 33.44
CA THR A 8 -75.81 27.55 32.00
C THR A 8 -75.96 29.05 31.69
N ALA A 9 -75.36 29.43 30.57
CA ALA A 9 -75.31 30.70 29.81
C ALA A 9 -76.35 31.82 30.05
N LEU A 10 -75.87 33.07 29.89
CA LEU A 10 -76.64 34.14 29.23
C LEU A 10 -75.72 35.01 28.35
N LEU A 11 -76.20 35.27 27.14
CA LEU A 11 -75.58 35.89 25.97
C LEU A 11 -75.61 37.42 26.04
N THR A 12 -74.53 38.12 25.65
CA THR A 12 -74.61 39.48 25.12
C THR A 12 -73.61 39.65 23.98
N ALA A 13 -74.14 39.85 22.77
CA ALA A 13 -73.38 40.17 21.57
C ALA A 13 -72.99 41.66 21.59
N THR A 14 -71.72 41.96 21.30
CA THR A 14 -71.31 43.30 20.87
C THR A 14 -70.54 43.15 19.56
N LEU A 15 -71.13 43.75 18.53
CA LEU A 15 -70.67 43.82 17.15
C LEU A 15 -69.59 44.90 17.02
N CYS A 16 -68.37 44.52 16.65
CA CYS A 16 -67.36 45.45 16.15
C CYS A 16 -66.88 44.95 14.78
N LEU A 17 -67.26 45.68 13.73
CA LEU A 17 -66.76 45.52 12.37
C LEU A 17 -65.38 46.18 12.27
N ALA A 18 -64.35 45.39 11.94
CA ALA A 18 -63.07 45.89 11.45
C ALA A 18 -62.80 45.28 10.06
N SER A 19 -62.41 46.16 9.17
CA SER A 19 -62.30 46.03 7.71
C SER A 19 -61.24 45.01 7.23
N CYS A 20 -61.47 44.55 6.01
CA CYS A 20 -60.66 43.69 5.15
C CYS A 20 -59.20 44.13 4.96
N GLY A 21 -58.32 43.14 4.71
CA GLY A 21 -56.99 43.36 4.14
C GLY A 21 -56.10 42.10 4.18
N GLY A 22 -55.96 41.42 3.04
CA GLY A 22 -54.89 40.43 2.83
C GLY A 22 -55.34 38.99 2.60
N GLY A 23 -56.32 38.75 1.73
CA GLY A 23 -56.50 37.45 1.08
C GLY A 23 -55.36 37.20 0.09
N GLY A 24 -54.14 37.03 0.60
CA GLY A 24 -53.08 36.41 -0.19
C GLY A 24 -53.51 34.98 -0.43
N THR A 25 -53.87 34.64 -1.66
CA THR A 25 -53.90 33.24 -2.10
C THR A 25 -52.63 32.58 -1.57
N PRO A 26 -52.72 31.47 -0.80
CA PRO A 26 -51.54 30.72 -0.42
C PRO A 26 -50.69 30.56 -1.67
N ALA A 27 -49.38 30.85 -1.58
CA ALA A 27 -48.48 30.56 -2.68
C ALA A 27 -48.77 29.13 -3.15
N PRO A 28 -48.91 28.88 -4.46
CA PRO A 28 -49.17 27.52 -4.96
C PRO A 28 -48.18 26.59 -4.28
N VAL A 29 -48.69 25.59 -3.57
CA VAL A 29 -47.82 24.53 -3.03
C VAL A 29 -47.11 23.96 -4.26
N PRO A 30 -45.76 23.91 -4.27
CA PRO A 30 -45.06 23.31 -5.39
C PRO A 30 -45.64 21.92 -5.64
N ASP A 31 -45.86 21.56 -6.91
CA ASP A 31 -46.31 20.22 -7.24
C ASP A 31 -45.33 19.21 -6.61
N PRO A 32 -45.84 18.12 -6.00
CA PRO A 32 -44.97 17.14 -5.37
C PRO A 32 -44.03 16.55 -6.43
N ASP A 33 -42.76 16.39 -6.07
CA ASP A 33 -41.82 15.72 -6.93
C ASP A 33 -42.10 14.21 -6.93
N LEU A 34 -42.39 13.67 -8.11
CA LEU A 34 -42.72 12.26 -8.33
C LEU A 34 -41.65 11.55 -9.20
N THR A 35 -40.53 12.22 -9.49
CA THR A 35 -39.47 11.66 -10.33
C THR A 35 -38.61 10.74 -9.50
N ALA A 36 -38.44 9.49 -9.93
CA ALA A 36 -37.57 8.57 -9.21
C ALA A 36 -36.08 8.85 -9.53
N PRO A 37 -35.19 8.80 -8.52
CA PRO A 37 -33.77 8.95 -8.75
C PRO A 37 -33.21 7.79 -9.57
N THR A 38 -32.12 8.06 -10.29
CA THR A 38 -31.36 7.06 -11.04
C THR A 38 -29.88 7.13 -10.66
N VAL A 39 -29.16 6.02 -10.83
CA VAL A 39 -27.70 6.00 -10.71
C VAL A 39 -27.09 6.37 -12.05
N VAL A 40 -26.44 7.53 -12.10
CA VAL A 40 -25.72 8.06 -13.27
C VAL A 40 -24.40 7.31 -13.49
N SER A 41 -23.64 7.07 -12.42
CA SER A 41 -22.36 6.36 -12.50
C SER A 41 -21.99 5.67 -11.20
N ILE A 42 -21.16 4.63 -11.31
CA ILE A 42 -20.50 3.97 -10.19
C ILE A 42 -19.01 3.83 -10.55
N THR A 43 -18.14 4.22 -9.62
CA THR A 43 -16.70 3.96 -9.69
C THR A 43 -16.31 3.12 -8.47
N PRO A 44 -15.60 1.99 -8.61
CA PRO A 44 -15.28 1.29 -9.86
C PRO A 44 -16.52 0.95 -10.67
N ALA A 45 -16.39 0.97 -12.01
CA ALA A 45 -17.48 0.59 -12.90
C ALA A 45 -17.89 -0.87 -12.67
N ASN A 46 -19.16 -1.20 -12.93
CA ASN A 46 -19.64 -2.57 -12.77
C ASN A 46 -18.85 -3.53 -13.69
N GLY A 47 -18.31 -4.60 -13.12
CA GLY A 47 -17.45 -5.57 -13.79
C GLY A 47 -15.99 -5.13 -13.93
N ALA A 48 -15.57 -4.00 -13.33
CA ALA A 48 -14.17 -3.56 -13.35
C ALA A 48 -13.22 -4.64 -12.82
N LYS A 49 -12.00 -4.68 -13.36
CA LYS A 49 -10.93 -5.61 -12.99
C LYS A 49 -9.66 -4.85 -12.67
N GLY A 50 -8.80 -5.41 -11.83
CA GLY A 50 -7.57 -4.74 -11.42
C GLY A 50 -7.84 -3.45 -10.66
N VAL A 51 -8.80 -3.50 -9.74
CA VAL A 51 -9.08 -2.39 -8.84
C VAL A 51 -8.02 -2.37 -7.74
N SER A 52 -7.44 -1.20 -7.46
CA SER A 52 -6.43 -1.03 -6.42
C SER A 52 -7.02 -1.22 -5.02
N LYS A 53 -6.22 -1.71 -4.07
CA LYS A 53 -6.64 -2.00 -2.70
C LYS A 53 -7.19 -0.80 -1.93
N ASN A 54 -6.70 0.40 -2.24
CA ASN A 54 -7.11 1.66 -1.60
C ASN A 54 -8.29 2.35 -2.30
N THR A 55 -8.98 1.65 -3.22
CA THR A 55 -10.06 2.25 -4.02
C THR A 55 -11.32 2.47 -3.21
N LYS A 56 -11.89 3.67 -3.32
CA LYS A 56 -13.21 4.01 -2.79
C LYS A 56 -14.29 3.69 -3.82
N ILE A 57 -15.49 3.38 -3.34
CA ILE A 57 -16.67 3.25 -4.20
C ILE A 57 -17.38 4.61 -4.21
N VAL A 58 -17.68 5.14 -5.39
CA VAL A 58 -18.37 6.41 -5.59
C VAL A 58 -19.59 6.17 -6.46
N VAL A 59 -20.77 6.55 -5.96
CA VAL A 59 -22.06 6.45 -6.65
C VAL A 59 -22.57 7.87 -6.90
N THR A 60 -22.85 8.19 -8.16
CA THR A 60 -23.46 9.47 -8.55
C THR A 60 -24.91 9.23 -8.93
N PHE A 61 -25.81 10.00 -8.34
CA PHE A 61 -27.25 9.96 -8.58
C PHE A 61 -27.69 11.11 -9.49
N SER A 62 -28.86 10.98 -10.14
CA SER A 62 -29.44 12.03 -11.00
C SER A 62 -29.95 13.23 -10.23
N GLU A 63 -30.20 13.07 -8.93
CA GLU A 63 -30.80 14.08 -8.06
C GLU A 63 -30.42 13.86 -6.60
N LYS A 64 -30.90 14.77 -5.74
CA LYS A 64 -30.52 14.83 -4.33
C LYS A 64 -31.18 13.69 -3.55
N MET A 65 -30.36 12.85 -2.92
CA MET A 65 -30.81 11.69 -2.16
C MET A 65 -31.11 12.01 -0.68
N ASN A 66 -32.03 11.27 -0.08
CA ASN A 66 -32.11 11.17 1.38
C ASN A 66 -30.94 10.32 1.88
N GLN A 67 -29.93 10.97 2.45
CA GLN A 67 -28.65 10.34 2.78
C GLN A 67 -28.79 9.21 3.81
N ALA A 68 -29.55 9.42 4.89
CA ALA A 68 -29.69 8.43 5.96
C ALA A 68 -30.40 7.17 5.47
N VAL A 69 -31.50 7.34 4.74
CA VAL A 69 -32.27 6.23 4.17
C VAL A 69 -31.47 5.50 3.09
N THR A 70 -30.73 6.23 2.25
CA THR A 70 -29.88 5.63 1.21
C THR A 70 -28.73 4.83 1.80
N GLN A 71 -28.10 5.30 2.89
CA GLN A 71 -27.07 4.54 3.61
C GLN A 71 -27.65 3.27 4.24
N ALA A 72 -28.83 3.35 4.86
CA ALA A 72 -29.51 2.19 5.44
C ALA A 72 -29.93 1.15 4.38
N ALA A 73 -30.11 1.57 3.12
CA ALA A 73 -30.45 0.72 1.99
C ALA A 73 -29.24 0.05 1.31
N TYR A 74 -28.02 0.31 1.77
CA TYR A 74 -26.80 -0.32 1.28
C TYR A 74 -26.65 -1.74 1.85
N GLU A 75 -26.45 -2.72 0.96
CA GLU A 75 -26.18 -4.09 1.32
C GLU A 75 -24.95 -4.63 0.58
N SER A 76 -24.04 -5.26 1.32
CA SER A 76 -22.89 -5.98 0.77
C SER A 76 -22.45 -7.07 1.74
N THR A 77 -22.12 -8.24 1.20
CA THR A 77 -21.51 -9.33 1.99
C THR A 77 -20.00 -9.14 2.13
N ASP A 78 -19.33 -8.57 1.12
CA ASP A 78 -17.88 -8.37 1.12
C ASP A 78 -17.44 -7.10 1.85
N LEU A 79 -18.30 -6.08 1.89
CA LEU A 79 -18.08 -4.78 2.53
C LEU A 79 -19.34 -4.38 3.32
N PRO A 80 -19.67 -5.08 4.42
CA PRO A 80 -20.85 -4.75 5.22
C PRO A 80 -20.81 -3.30 5.74
N ALA A 81 -21.95 -2.77 6.15
CA ALA A 81 -22.11 -1.35 6.47
C ALA A 81 -21.18 -0.85 7.60
N ASP A 82 -20.78 -1.73 8.51
CA ASP A 82 -19.83 -1.45 9.60
C ASP A 82 -18.35 -1.51 9.16
N ALA A 83 -18.05 -2.11 8.00
CA ALA A 83 -16.72 -2.17 7.39
C ALA A 83 -16.41 -0.97 6.47
N VAL A 84 -17.36 -0.04 6.31
CA VAL A 84 -17.22 1.13 5.44
C VAL A 84 -17.62 2.41 6.16
N THR A 85 -17.11 3.54 5.68
CA THR A 85 -17.54 4.88 6.06
C THR A 85 -18.22 5.55 4.88
N PHE A 86 -19.43 6.06 5.09
CA PHE A 86 -20.19 6.81 4.10
C PHE A 86 -19.91 8.32 4.20
N SER A 87 -19.80 8.98 3.06
CA SER A 87 -19.72 10.44 2.98
C SER A 87 -20.44 10.93 1.73
N TRP A 88 -20.93 12.17 1.78
CA TRP A 88 -21.70 12.78 0.70
C TRP A 88 -21.11 14.13 0.31
N ASN A 89 -21.28 14.50 -0.96
CA ASN A 89 -21.06 15.88 -1.37
C ASN A 89 -22.15 16.81 -0.80
N THR A 90 -21.91 18.12 -0.85
CA THR A 90 -22.84 19.16 -0.37
C THR A 90 -24.20 19.09 -1.03
N ASP A 91 -24.26 18.74 -2.32
CA ASP A 91 -25.51 18.67 -3.08
C ASP A 91 -26.32 17.40 -2.75
N GLY A 92 -25.73 16.42 -2.08
CA GLY A 92 -26.38 15.14 -1.75
C GLY A 92 -26.63 14.24 -2.96
N THR A 93 -25.89 14.45 -4.04
CA THR A 93 -25.99 13.70 -5.32
C THR A 93 -24.86 12.69 -5.51
N VAL A 94 -23.82 12.73 -4.67
CA VAL A 94 -22.66 11.84 -4.75
C VAL A 94 -22.43 11.19 -3.40
N LEU A 95 -22.56 9.87 -3.36
CA LEU A 95 -22.21 9.03 -2.22
C LEU A 95 -20.81 8.43 -2.42
N THR A 96 -19.93 8.63 -1.46
CA THR A 96 -18.65 7.94 -1.38
C THR A 96 -18.70 6.93 -0.24
N ILE A 97 -18.45 5.67 -0.56
CA ILE A 97 -18.34 4.53 0.35
C ILE A 97 -16.85 4.19 0.43
N ASN A 98 -16.26 4.46 1.58
CA ASN A 98 -14.84 4.26 1.84
C ASN A 98 -14.65 2.99 2.67
N PRO A 99 -14.04 1.91 2.14
CA PRO A 99 -13.60 0.79 2.95
C PRO A 99 -12.73 1.26 4.11
N ASN A 100 -13.03 0.78 5.33
CA ASN A 100 -12.26 1.15 6.53
C ASN A 100 -10.89 0.46 6.57
N GLN A 101 -10.72 -0.60 5.77
CA GLN A 101 -9.48 -1.34 5.55
C GLN A 101 -9.23 -1.44 4.05
N ASP A 102 -7.95 -1.57 3.66
CA ASP A 102 -7.57 -1.86 2.29
C ASP A 102 -8.27 -3.12 1.78
N LEU A 103 -8.75 -3.08 0.53
CA LEU A 103 -9.31 -4.24 -0.14
C LEU A 103 -8.23 -5.30 -0.34
N TYR A 104 -8.64 -6.56 -0.29
CA TYR A 104 -7.71 -7.68 -0.33
C TYR A 104 -7.28 -7.99 -1.77
N TYR A 105 -5.99 -8.29 -1.93
CA TYR A 105 -5.45 -8.96 -3.11
C TYR A 105 -5.20 -10.43 -2.78
N ASP A 106 -5.74 -11.31 -3.61
CA ASP A 106 -5.61 -12.75 -3.46
C ASP A 106 -4.65 -13.31 -4.54
N SER A 107 -3.89 -14.35 -4.20
CA SER A 107 -2.93 -14.96 -5.12
C SER A 107 -3.58 -16.01 -6.04
N ALA A 108 -4.62 -16.70 -5.61
CA ALA A 108 -5.28 -17.76 -6.36
C ALA A 108 -6.22 -17.19 -7.44
N ALA A 109 -7.07 -16.23 -7.08
CA ALA A 109 -8.04 -15.62 -7.99
C ALA A 109 -8.32 -14.17 -7.62
N ALA A 110 -8.69 -13.32 -8.58
CA ALA A 110 -9.02 -11.93 -8.30
C ALA A 110 -10.22 -11.84 -7.34
N ARG A 111 -10.08 -11.11 -6.22
CA ARG A 111 -11.13 -10.98 -5.21
C ARG A 111 -12.28 -10.15 -5.76
N ILE A 112 -13.50 -10.67 -5.63
CA ILE A 112 -14.73 -9.99 -6.03
C ILE A 112 -15.26 -9.22 -4.82
N TYR A 113 -15.66 -7.97 -5.06
CA TYR A 113 -16.45 -7.16 -4.13
C TYR A 113 -17.75 -6.79 -4.81
N ALA A 114 -18.88 -7.09 -4.15
CA ALA A 114 -20.21 -6.77 -4.66
C ALA A 114 -21.05 -6.02 -3.63
N PHE A 115 -21.87 -5.09 -4.09
CA PHE A 115 -22.83 -4.39 -3.27
C PHE A 115 -24.11 -4.07 -4.07
N LYS A 116 -25.17 -3.72 -3.35
CA LYS A 116 -26.39 -3.18 -3.93
C LYS A 116 -26.96 -2.04 -3.08
N LEU A 117 -27.67 -1.14 -3.74
CA LEU A 117 -28.58 -0.17 -3.13
C LEU A 117 -29.99 -0.67 -3.40
N THR A 118 -30.71 -1.03 -2.34
CA THR A 118 -32.06 -1.59 -2.47
C THR A 118 -33.10 -0.51 -2.79
N HIS A 119 -34.33 -0.94 -3.09
CA HIS A 119 -35.47 -0.04 -3.27
C HIS A 119 -35.83 0.78 -2.03
N ALA A 120 -35.23 0.48 -0.87
CA ALA A 120 -35.39 1.31 0.32
C ALA A 120 -34.69 2.67 0.17
N ALA A 121 -33.67 2.80 -0.70
CA ALA A 121 -33.03 4.09 -0.98
C ALA A 121 -34.03 5.03 -1.65
N GLN A 122 -34.08 6.29 -1.18
CA GLN A 122 -35.06 7.27 -1.63
C GLN A 122 -34.40 8.64 -1.81
N ASP A 123 -34.97 9.46 -2.70
CA ASP A 123 -34.65 10.88 -2.78
C ASP A 123 -35.22 11.67 -1.56
N VAL A 124 -35.02 12.99 -1.56
CA VAL A 124 -35.56 13.86 -0.50
C VAL A 124 -37.08 14.04 -0.56
N ALA A 125 -37.72 13.73 -1.68
CA ALA A 125 -39.17 13.76 -1.88
C ALA A 125 -39.86 12.43 -1.51
N GLY A 126 -39.09 11.36 -1.30
CA GLY A 126 -39.56 10.03 -0.94
C GLY A 126 -39.71 9.07 -2.14
N ASN A 127 -39.27 9.45 -3.35
CA ASN A 127 -39.32 8.55 -4.50
C ASN A 127 -38.21 7.49 -4.39
N ALA A 128 -38.58 6.23 -4.60
CA ALA A 128 -37.67 5.10 -4.44
C ALA A 128 -36.72 4.94 -5.62
N LEU A 129 -35.44 4.70 -5.32
CA LEU A 129 -34.43 4.30 -6.29
C LEU A 129 -34.75 2.89 -6.85
N PRO A 130 -34.69 2.67 -8.17
CA PRO A 130 -34.68 1.31 -8.71
C PRO A 130 -33.46 0.52 -8.20
N LEU A 131 -33.65 -0.74 -7.78
CA LEU A 131 -32.59 -1.61 -7.28
C LEU A 131 -31.36 -1.53 -8.19
N LYS A 132 -30.21 -1.19 -7.58
CA LYS A 132 -28.94 -1.13 -8.29
C LYS A 132 -27.93 -2.05 -7.65
N SER A 133 -27.38 -2.97 -8.43
CA SER A 133 -26.26 -3.83 -8.03
C SER A 133 -25.01 -3.49 -8.82
N SER A 134 -23.86 -3.61 -8.19
CA SER A 134 -22.54 -3.47 -8.84
C SER A 134 -21.55 -4.43 -8.22
N SER A 135 -20.56 -4.83 -9.02
CA SER A 135 -19.41 -5.62 -8.55
C SER A 135 -18.14 -5.20 -9.25
N PHE A 136 -17.00 -5.46 -8.63
CA PHE A 136 -15.69 -5.27 -9.23
C PHE A 136 -14.69 -6.29 -8.68
N LYS A 137 -13.54 -6.40 -9.35
CA LYS A 137 -12.45 -7.30 -9.00
C LYS A 137 -11.18 -6.53 -8.70
N THR A 138 -10.54 -6.81 -7.58
CA THR A 138 -9.22 -6.26 -7.28
C THR A 138 -8.12 -6.91 -8.13
N PHE A 139 -6.90 -6.38 -8.08
CA PHE A 139 -5.75 -7.12 -8.58
C PHE A 139 -5.55 -8.44 -7.81
N ARG A 140 -4.90 -9.39 -8.48
CA ARG A 140 -4.23 -10.51 -7.84
C ARG A 140 -2.83 -10.10 -7.45
N MET A 141 -2.34 -10.62 -6.33
CA MET A 141 -0.95 -10.45 -5.92
C MET A 141 -0.25 -11.81 -5.99
N LEU A 142 0.75 -11.89 -6.88
CA LEU A 142 1.56 -13.09 -7.07
C LEU A 142 2.98 -12.85 -6.56
N ALA A 143 3.69 -13.93 -6.24
CA ALA A 143 5.08 -13.90 -5.84
C ALA A 143 5.97 -14.43 -6.96
N TYR A 144 7.14 -13.81 -7.14
CA TYR A 144 8.23 -14.31 -7.95
C TYR A 144 9.48 -14.40 -7.07
N ASP A 145 9.91 -15.63 -6.81
CA ASP A 145 11.09 -15.93 -6.00
C ASP A 145 12.32 -16.02 -6.89
N VAL A 146 13.35 -15.25 -6.53
CA VAL A 146 14.60 -15.12 -7.29
C VAL A 146 15.78 -15.33 -6.35
N TRP A 147 16.62 -16.31 -6.67
CA TRP A 147 17.86 -16.54 -5.94
C TRP A 147 18.97 -15.59 -6.40
N GLY A 148 19.92 -15.30 -5.51
CA GLY A 148 21.12 -14.53 -5.84
C GLY A 148 21.88 -15.13 -7.05
N THR A 149 22.35 -14.26 -7.92
CA THR A 149 23.03 -14.65 -9.17
C THR A 149 24.51 -14.87 -8.87
N ALA A 150 24.91 -16.11 -8.60
CA ALA A 150 26.24 -16.47 -8.14
C ALA A 150 27.39 -15.79 -8.93
N ALA A 151 27.32 -15.77 -10.27
CA ALA A 151 28.33 -15.13 -11.12
C ALA A 151 28.43 -13.59 -11.03
N LEU A 152 27.46 -12.94 -10.37
CA LEU A 152 27.38 -11.49 -10.18
C LEU A 152 27.39 -11.08 -8.71
N ASP A 153 27.31 -12.04 -7.80
CA ASP A 153 27.41 -11.82 -6.36
C ASP A 153 28.87 -11.99 -5.95
N GLY A 154 29.27 -11.34 -4.85
CA GLY A 154 30.64 -11.46 -4.38
C GLY A 154 31.09 -10.29 -3.54
N TRP A 155 32.39 -10.18 -3.33
CA TRP A 155 32.99 -9.04 -2.66
C TRP A 155 34.07 -8.39 -3.51
N VAL A 156 34.21 -7.08 -3.30
CA VAL A 156 35.25 -6.25 -3.89
C VAL A 156 35.99 -5.56 -2.75
N ARG A 157 37.31 -5.59 -2.78
CA ARG A 157 38.18 -4.91 -1.81
C ARG A 157 38.60 -3.54 -2.33
N GLY A 158 38.90 -2.63 -1.40
CA GLY A 158 39.35 -1.27 -1.71
C GLY A 158 40.69 -1.20 -2.48
N ASP A 159 41.46 -2.29 -2.47
CA ASP A 159 42.70 -2.45 -3.24
C ASP A 159 42.49 -3.05 -4.65
N GLY A 160 41.22 -3.30 -5.04
CA GLY A 160 40.84 -3.76 -6.36
C GLY A 160 40.72 -5.28 -6.53
N ALA A 161 40.92 -6.07 -5.47
CA ALA A 161 40.64 -7.51 -5.52
C ALA A 161 39.12 -7.77 -5.64
N VAL A 162 38.75 -8.75 -6.47
CA VAL A 162 37.36 -9.14 -6.74
C VAL A 162 37.22 -10.64 -6.57
N ASN A 163 36.14 -11.10 -5.92
CA ASN A 163 35.85 -12.52 -5.78
C ASN A 163 34.35 -12.77 -5.96
N THR A 164 34.00 -13.58 -6.95
CA THR A 164 32.62 -14.01 -7.26
C THR A 164 32.41 -15.52 -7.08
N THR A 165 33.40 -16.25 -6.56
CA THR A 165 33.37 -17.72 -6.46
C THR A 165 33.30 -18.22 -5.02
N SER A 166 33.34 -17.32 -4.05
CA SER A 166 33.19 -17.66 -2.63
C SER A 166 31.72 -17.87 -2.28
N ASP A 167 31.43 -18.86 -1.45
CA ASP A 167 30.13 -19.08 -0.79
C ASP A 167 29.82 -18.04 0.29
N ARG A 168 30.77 -17.15 0.60
CA ARG A 168 30.67 -16.09 1.59
C ARG A 168 30.92 -14.71 0.98
N LEU A 169 29.95 -13.84 1.18
CA LEU A 169 30.11 -12.39 1.11
C LEU A 169 30.89 -11.92 2.34
N ARG A 170 31.82 -10.98 2.19
CA ARG A 170 32.57 -10.34 3.29
C ARG A 170 32.32 -8.84 3.27
N VAL A 171 32.05 -8.23 4.42
CA VAL A 171 31.81 -6.79 4.57
C VAL A 171 32.50 -6.29 5.82
N GLY A 172 33.25 -5.19 5.73
CA GLY A 172 34.08 -4.68 6.82
C GLY A 172 35.48 -4.35 6.34
N ASP A 173 36.52 -4.69 7.09
CA ASP A 173 37.92 -4.59 6.66
C ASP A 173 38.76 -5.81 7.04
N GLY A 174 39.79 -6.07 6.25
CA GLY A 174 40.70 -7.19 6.46
C GLY A 174 41.72 -6.93 7.57
N ASP A 175 42.48 -7.95 7.93
CA ASP A 175 43.59 -7.79 8.87
C ASP A 175 44.84 -7.17 8.21
N ALA A 176 45.94 -7.06 8.96
CA ALA A 176 47.22 -6.58 8.47
C ALA A 176 47.79 -7.37 7.27
N SER A 177 47.48 -8.66 7.14
CA SER A 177 47.90 -9.48 5.99
C SER A 177 47.13 -9.14 4.73
N GLU A 178 45.92 -8.60 4.90
CA GLU A 178 45.05 -8.06 3.86
C GLU A 178 45.15 -6.51 3.78
N ASN A 179 46.25 -5.92 4.23
CA ASN A 179 46.52 -4.47 4.20
C ASN A 179 45.40 -3.60 4.81
N ASN A 180 44.61 -4.14 5.75
CA ASN A 180 43.43 -3.46 6.28
C ASN A 180 42.43 -3.01 5.21
N ALA A 181 42.39 -3.70 4.06
CA ALA A 181 41.57 -3.25 2.95
C ALA A 181 40.08 -3.46 3.24
N ALA A 182 39.31 -2.41 3.02
CA ALA A 182 37.87 -2.42 3.12
C ALA A 182 37.22 -3.43 2.15
N TYR A 183 36.25 -4.19 2.64
CA TYR A 183 35.39 -5.09 1.89
C TYR A 183 34.00 -4.49 1.68
N ARG A 184 33.53 -4.53 0.44
CA ARG A 184 32.12 -4.30 0.10
C ARG A 184 31.59 -5.52 -0.63
N SER A 185 30.40 -5.98 -0.26
CA SER A 185 29.75 -7.11 -0.92
C SER A 185 28.65 -6.67 -1.84
N PHE A 186 28.37 -7.49 -2.85
CA PHE A 186 27.42 -7.22 -3.91
C PHE A 186 26.49 -8.41 -4.11
N LEU A 187 25.22 -8.09 -4.36
CA LEU A 187 24.15 -9.04 -4.64
C LEU A 187 23.41 -8.61 -5.90
N SER A 188 23.00 -9.57 -6.72
CA SER A 188 22.27 -9.39 -7.97
C SER A 188 21.16 -10.42 -8.10
N PHE A 189 19.96 -9.95 -8.40
CA PHE A 189 18.78 -10.79 -8.63
C PHE A 189 18.24 -10.54 -10.03
N ASP A 190 18.03 -11.60 -10.81
CA ASP A 190 17.48 -11.53 -12.17
C ASP A 190 15.97 -11.31 -12.14
N LEU A 191 15.52 -10.17 -12.67
CA LEU A 191 14.11 -9.81 -12.74
C LEU A 191 13.45 -10.24 -14.05
N SER A 192 14.20 -10.84 -14.99
CA SER A 192 13.70 -11.18 -16.32
C SER A 192 12.56 -12.21 -16.32
N GLY A 193 12.38 -12.97 -15.24
CA GLY A 193 11.25 -13.89 -15.07
C GLY A 193 9.93 -13.22 -14.67
N LEU A 194 9.92 -11.92 -14.38
CA LEU A 194 8.67 -11.18 -14.15
C LEU A 194 7.80 -11.19 -15.42
N PRO A 195 6.50 -11.55 -15.35
CA PRO A 195 5.64 -11.54 -16.52
C PRO A 195 5.50 -10.14 -17.10
N ALA A 196 5.78 -9.94 -18.39
CA ALA A 196 5.66 -8.64 -19.06
C ALA A 196 4.24 -7.99 -18.94
N ALA A 197 3.21 -8.79 -18.66
CA ALA A 197 1.84 -8.34 -18.45
C ALA A 197 1.54 -7.85 -17.02
N HIS A 198 2.50 -7.90 -16.09
CA HIS A 198 2.32 -7.43 -14.71
C HIS A 198 1.89 -5.97 -14.69
N LYS A 199 1.13 -5.60 -13.64
CA LYS A 199 0.55 -4.26 -13.47
C LYS A 199 1.30 -3.38 -12.48
N GLY A 200 2.35 -3.93 -11.88
CA GLY A 200 3.25 -3.22 -10.98
C GLY A 200 3.84 -4.17 -9.96
N ILE A 201 4.83 -3.67 -9.23
CA ILE A 201 5.40 -4.34 -8.06
C ILE A 201 4.70 -3.76 -6.83
N GLU A 202 4.09 -4.61 -6.02
CA GLU A 202 3.41 -4.23 -4.79
C GLU A 202 4.42 -4.09 -3.64
N SER A 203 5.31 -5.06 -3.51
CA SER A 203 6.42 -5.05 -2.54
C SER A 203 7.50 -6.03 -2.96
N ALA A 204 8.67 -5.96 -2.31
CA ALA A 204 9.70 -6.97 -2.46
C ALA A 204 10.44 -7.14 -1.13
N MET A 205 10.77 -8.39 -0.80
CA MET A 205 11.46 -8.77 0.43
C MET A 205 12.70 -9.57 0.07
N MET A 206 13.84 -9.17 0.61
CA MET A 206 15.09 -9.90 0.50
C MET A 206 15.37 -10.63 1.81
N ILE A 207 15.77 -11.89 1.70
CA ILE A 207 16.32 -12.67 2.80
C ILE A 207 17.79 -12.92 2.53
N VAL A 208 18.65 -12.55 3.49
CA VAL A 208 20.08 -12.85 3.48
C VAL A 208 20.51 -13.29 4.87
N GLU A 209 21.27 -14.38 4.93
CA GLU A 209 21.78 -14.93 6.19
C GLU A 209 23.18 -14.40 6.47
N GLN A 210 23.37 -13.86 7.67
CA GLN A 210 24.67 -13.60 8.24
C GLN A 210 25.17 -14.81 9.01
N THR A 211 26.36 -15.30 8.68
CA THR A 211 26.91 -16.56 9.17
C THR A 211 28.12 -16.40 10.08
N LEU A 212 28.78 -15.25 10.07
CA LEU A 212 29.98 -15.01 10.88
C LEU A 212 30.13 -13.53 11.25
N ILE A 213 30.75 -13.30 12.41
CA ILE A 213 31.31 -12.02 12.84
C ILE A 213 32.74 -12.30 13.30
N GLU A 214 33.71 -11.64 12.66
CA GLU A 214 35.12 -11.58 13.06
C GLU A 214 35.37 -10.17 13.60
N GLY A 215 36.09 -10.05 14.72
CA GLY A 215 36.34 -8.75 15.37
C GLY A 215 35.08 -8.09 15.95
N THR A 216 35.05 -6.77 15.90
CA THR A 216 33.98 -5.88 16.41
C THR A 216 33.45 -4.89 15.35
N PRO A 217 33.11 -5.33 14.12
CA PRO A 217 32.73 -4.43 13.00
C PRO A 217 31.51 -3.54 13.29
N TYR A 218 30.58 -4.00 14.11
CA TYR A 218 29.41 -3.22 14.51
C TYR A 218 29.72 -2.11 15.53
N THR A 219 30.90 -2.13 16.13
CA THR A 219 31.39 -1.10 17.05
C THR A 219 32.37 -0.18 16.32
N ASP A 220 33.31 -0.76 15.57
CA ASP A 220 34.47 -0.03 15.06
C ASP A 220 34.20 0.57 13.67
N LEU A 221 33.42 -0.12 12.84
CA LEU A 221 33.11 0.33 11.48
C LEU A 221 31.74 1.00 11.35
N SER A 222 30.86 0.78 12.33
CA SER A 222 29.55 1.41 12.42
C SER A 222 29.67 2.78 13.10
N VAL A 223 29.12 3.84 12.50
CA VAL A 223 29.05 5.17 13.13
C VAL A 223 27.60 5.50 13.52
N GLY A 224 27.28 5.50 14.81
CA GLY A 224 25.91 5.76 15.28
C GLY A 224 24.92 4.62 14.96
N PRO A 225 23.62 4.90 14.67
CA PRO A 225 22.60 3.87 14.41
C PRO A 225 22.72 3.21 13.02
N ASP A 226 23.70 3.65 12.23
CA ASP A 226 23.96 3.28 10.86
C ASP A 226 24.82 2.02 10.82
N ALA A 227 24.17 0.87 11.01
CA ALA A 227 24.83 -0.45 11.00
C ALA A 227 25.23 -0.88 9.58
N LEU A 228 25.43 -2.19 9.37
CA LEU A 228 25.65 -2.78 8.06
C LEU A 228 24.57 -2.28 7.07
N MET A 229 24.99 -1.45 6.11
CA MET A 229 24.12 -0.77 5.16
C MET A 229 23.89 -1.65 3.95
N MET A 230 22.69 -1.54 3.38
CA MET A 230 22.38 -2.05 2.06
C MET A 230 21.96 -0.90 1.15
N GLU A 231 22.55 -0.82 -0.04
CA GLU A 231 22.31 0.26 -0.99
C GLU A 231 21.99 -0.33 -2.36
N PRO A 232 20.86 0.05 -2.98
CA PRO A 232 20.60 -0.29 -4.37
C PRO A 232 21.65 0.36 -5.25
N VAL A 233 22.23 -0.43 -6.16
CA VAL A 233 23.27 -0.01 -7.11
C VAL A 233 22.95 -0.60 -8.48
N ASN A 234 23.66 -0.17 -9.51
CA ASN A 234 23.63 -0.82 -10.81
C ASN A 234 25.07 -0.95 -11.32
N TYR A 235 25.63 -2.15 -11.18
CA TYR A 235 26.98 -2.50 -11.66
C TYR A 235 26.95 -3.30 -12.97
N GLY A 236 25.76 -3.55 -13.53
CA GLY A 236 25.61 -4.11 -14.86
C GLY A 236 25.81 -5.63 -14.91
N ALA A 237 26.51 -6.11 -15.93
CA ALA A 237 26.53 -7.52 -16.31
C ALA A 237 27.72 -8.33 -15.78
N ALA A 238 28.61 -7.71 -15.01
CA ALA A 238 29.75 -8.37 -14.36
C ALA A 238 30.13 -7.59 -13.10
N LEU A 239 30.58 -8.29 -12.06
CA LEU A 239 31.18 -7.65 -10.88
C LEU A 239 32.67 -7.41 -11.13
N THR A 240 33.11 -6.18 -10.98
CA THR A 240 34.48 -5.73 -11.28
C THR A 240 35.03 -4.87 -10.15
N SER A 241 36.33 -4.57 -10.19
CA SER A 241 36.98 -3.73 -9.19
C SER A 241 36.47 -2.29 -9.19
N ALA A 242 35.98 -1.79 -10.34
CA ALA A 242 35.38 -0.47 -10.46
C ALA A 242 34.10 -0.33 -9.62
N ASP A 243 33.43 -1.45 -9.32
CA ASP A 243 32.14 -1.44 -8.65
C ASP A 243 32.22 -1.12 -7.17
N PHE A 244 33.42 -1.18 -6.59
CA PHE A 244 33.67 -0.83 -5.19
C PHE A 244 32.99 0.49 -4.82
N ASN A 245 33.10 1.52 -5.68
CA ASN A 245 32.53 2.85 -5.48
C ASN A 245 31.34 3.17 -6.39
N THR A 246 30.66 2.18 -6.97
CA THR A 246 29.44 2.41 -7.77
C THR A 246 28.44 3.26 -6.98
N ALA A 247 27.86 4.25 -7.66
CA ALA A 247 26.93 5.18 -7.03
C ALA A 247 25.66 4.45 -6.55
N ALA A 248 25.26 4.74 -5.32
CA ALA A 248 23.98 4.27 -4.81
C ALA A 248 22.83 4.97 -5.57
N LEU A 249 21.83 4.19 -5.97
CA LEU A 249 20.63 4.69 -6.64
C LEU A 249 19.64 5.32 -5.63
N SER A 250 19.65 4.81 -4.40
CA SER A 250 18.83 5.28 -3.28
C SER A 250 19.40 4.75 -1.96
N SER A 251 18.73 5.05 -0.84
CA SER A 251 19.02 4.49 0.48
C SER A 251 17.93 3.51 0.92
N ILE A 252 18.30 2.37 1.51
CA ILE A 252 17.35 1.50 2.22
C ILE A 252 17.32 1.94 3.68
N THR A 253 16.12 2.20 4.20
CA THR A 253 15.90 2.84 5.52
C THR A 253 16.00 1.89 6.71
N ASP A 254 16.05 0.57 6.48
CA ASP A 254 16.17 -0.45 7.53
C ASP A 254 17.54 -1.14 7.42
N PRO A 255 18.61 -0.57 8.02
CA PRO A 255 19.92 -1.19 7.97
C PRO A 255 19.98 -2.45 8.85
N MET A 256 20.95 -3.30 8.57
CA MET A 256 21.14 -4.59 9.25
C MET A 256 21.78 -4.37 10.63
N LYS A 257 20.95 -4.00 11.62
CA LYS A 257 21.39 -3.51 12.95
C LYS A 257 21.78 -4.58 13.98
N LYS A 258 21.81 -5.86 13.63
CA LYS A 258 22.00 -6.92 14.62
C LYS A 258 23.47 -7.35 14.66
N SER A 259 24.13 -7.13 15.78
CA SER A 259 25.42 -7.77 16.11
C SER A 259 25.26 -9.26 16.44
N LYS A 260 24.41 -9.97 15.70
CA LYS A 260 24.09 -11.38 15.88
C LYS A 260 23.93 -12.06 14.53
N ILE A 261 24.48 -13.28 14.43
CA ILE A 261 24.22 -14.24 13.35
C ILE A 261 22.71 -14.46 13.27
N THR A 262 22.12 -14.15 12.11
CA THR A 262 20.66 -14.15 11.92
C THR A 262 20.31 -14.08 10.43
N ASN A 263 19.04 -14.39 10.14
CA ASN A 263 18.42 -14.09 8.87
C ASN A 263 17.89 -12.66 8.89
N TYR A 264 18.35 -11.84 7.96
CA TYR A 264 17.78 -10.52 7.73
C TYR A 264 16.68 -10.61 6.70
N ALA A 265 15.50 -10.13 7.06
CA ALA A 265 14.40 -9.87 6.13
C ALA A 265 14.36 -8.37 5.87
N LEU A 266 14.69 -7.95 4.65
CA LEU A 266 14.88 -6.57 4.25
C LEU A 266 13.81 -6.16 3.25
N SER A 267 13.10 -5.08 3.54
CA SER A 267 12.15 -4.49 2.58
C SER A 267 12.91 -3.73 1.50
N VAL A 268 12.86 -4.23 0.27
CA VAL A 268 13.55 -3.66 -0.90
C VAL A 268 12.57 -3.29 -2.02
N GLY A 269 11.28 -3.22 -1.72
CA GLY A 269 10.21 -2.97 -2.69
C GLY A 269 10.41 -1.72 -3.53
N SER A 270 10.83 -0.60 -2.92
CA SER A 270 11.09 0.65 -3.64
C SER A 270 12.26 0.56 -4.62
N ALA A 271 13.30 -0.20 -4.28
CA ALA A 271 14.44 -0.45 -5.17
C ALA A 271 14.01 -1.28 -6.38
N VAL A 272 13.32 -2.39 -6.16
CA VAL A 272 12.80 -3.24 -7.25
C VAL A 272 11.80 -2.49 -8.14
N GLN A 273 10.91 -1.68 -7.55
CA GLN A 273 10.01 -0.80 -8.31
C GLN A 273 10.79 0.18 -9.21
N ALA A 274 11.86 0.78 -8.70
CA ALA A 274 12.70 1.69 -9.46
C ALA A 274 13.46 0.97 -10.59
N ASP A 275 13.96 -0.24 -10.34
CA ASP A 275 14.64 -1.07 -11.35
C ASP A 275 13.70 -1.45 -12.49
N VAL A 276 12.51 -1.95 -12.18
CA VAL A 276 11.49 -2.31 -13.17
C VAL A 276 11.05 -1.08 -13.96
N SER A 277 10.81 0.06 -13.30
CA SER A 277 10.41 1.30 -13.96
C SER A 277 11.49 1.87 -14.87
N ALA A 278 12.77 1.63 -14.54
CA ALA A 278 13.92 2.00 -15.36
C ALA A 278 14.23 0.97 -16.47
N GLY A 279 13.45 -0.11 -16.58
CA GLY A 279 13.68 -1.17 -17.57
C GLY A 279 14.91 -2.03 -17.28
N ARG A 280 15.42 -2.03 -16.04
CA ARG A 280 16.55 -2.88 -15.66
C ARG A 280 16.07 -4.33 -15.53
N THR A 281 16.86 -5.24 -16.04
CA THR A 281 16.59 -6.69 -15.95
C THR A 281 17.10 -7.31 -14.65
N ARG A 282 17.70 -6.51 -13.76
CA ARG A 282 18.26 -6.96 -12.49
C ARG A 282 17.97 -5.95 -11.39
N SER A 283 17.88 -6.45 -10.16
CA SER A 283 17.96 -5.65 -8.96
C SER A 283 19.26 -5.96 -8.24
N GLN A 284 20.06 -4.93 -7.99
CA GLN A 284 21.45 -5.05 -7.55
C GLN A 284 21.69 -4.21 -6.29
N TYR A 285 22.48 -4.77 -5.37
CA TYR A 285 22.67 -4.21 -4.03
C TYR A 285 24.12 -4.29 -3.61
N ARG A 286 24.55 -3.29 -2.85
CA ARG A 286 25.85 -3.22 -2.19
C ARG A 286 25.66 -3.27 -0.68
N LEU A 287 26.43 -4.11 0.00
CA LEU A 287 26.56 -4.14 1.44
C LEU A 287 27.87 -3.49 1.86
N ARG A 288 27.82 -2.57 2.83
CA ARG A 288 29.00 -1.90 3.39
C ARG A 288 28.75 -1.43 4.82
N PHE A 289 29.82 -1.25 5.59
CA PHE A 289 29.75 -0.40 6.78
C PHE A 289 29.86 1.09 6.39
N PRO A 290 29.41 2.00 7.26
CA PRO A 290 29.61 3.45 7.08
C PRO A 290 31.10 3.82 7.00
N SER A 291 31.88 3.35 7.98
CA SER A 291 33.34 3.46 7.93
C SER A 291 33.90 2.28 7.12
N PRO A 292 34.75 2.53 6.13
CA PRO A 292 35.34 1.47 5.33
C PRO A 292 36.38 0.65 6.10
N THR A 293 37.02 1.24 7.11
CA THR A 293 38.08 0.63 7.92
C THR A 293 38.31 1.45 9.19
N ASP A 294 38.82 0.83 10.25
CA ASP A 294 39.28 1.53 11.46
C ASP A 294 40.82 1.67 11.52
N GLY A 295 41.55 0.90 10.69
CA GLY A 295 43.00 0.96 10.54
C GLY A 295 43.78 0.22 11.63
N ASP A 296 43.15 -0.65 12.43
CA ASP A 296 43.78 -1.22 13.62
C ASP A 296 44.67 -2.47 13.34
N GLY A 297 44.60 -3.02 12.12
CA GLY A 297 45.37 -4.19 11.69
C GLY A 297 44.72 -5.54 12.05
N ASN A 298 43.55 -5.53 12.69
CA ASN A 298 42.69 -6.68 12.95
C ASN A 298 41.54 -6.70 11.94
N ALA A 299 41.01 -7.90 11.67
CA ALA A 299 39.86 -8.03 10.78
C ALA A 299 38.56 -7.75 11.54
N ASP A 300 37.80 -6.78 11.08
CA ASP A 300 36.43 -6.54 11.50
C ASP A 300 35.47 -6.87 10.37
N ILE A 301 34.96 -8.11 10.33
CA ILE A 301 34.23 -8.63 9.19
C ILE A 301 32.91 -9.27 9.59
N VAL A 302 31.88 -8.95 8.80
CA VAL A 302 30.64 -9.73 8.74
C VAL A 302 30.67 -10.60 7.49
N SER A 303 30.38 -11.89 7.67
CA SER A 303 30.14 -12.79 6.54
C SER A 303 28.66 -13.10 6.35
N LEU A 304 28.23 -13.12 5.09
CA LEU A 304 26.88 -13.53 4.69
C LEU A 304 26.95 -14.60 3.60
N ASN A 305 25.89 -15.39 3.43
CA ASN A 305 25.84 -16.33 2.32
C ASN A 305 25.77 -15.60 0.97
N SER A 306 26.51 -16.09 -0.01
CA SER A 306 26.42 -15.63 -1.41
C SER A 306 25.52 -16.56 -2.24
N GLY A 307 25.31 -16.21 -3.52
CA GLY A 307 24.66 -17.10 -4.50
C GLY A 307 25.39 -18.44 -4.73
N GLU A 308 26.66 -18.56 -4.35
CA GLU A 308 27.43 -19.82 -4.45
C GLU A 308 27.09 -20.82 -3.32
N ASN A 309 26.49 -20.36 -2.22
CA ASN A 309 26.04 -21.25 -1.13
C ASN A 309 24.98 -22.24 -1.66
N LYS A 310 25.03 -23.53 -1.27
CA LYS A 310 24.11 -24.56 -1.77
C LYS A 310 22.87 -24.79 -0.89
N GLY A 311 22.84 -24.23 0.31
CA GLY A 311 21.73 -24.37 1.26
C GLY A 311 20.92 -23.09 1.40
N GLU A 312 21.55 -22.00 1.83
CA GLU A 312 20.89 -20.77 2.29
C GLU A 312 21.30 -19.57 1.43
N ARG A 313 20.98 -19.63 0.13
CA ARG A 313 21.23 -18.55 -0.82
C ARG A 313 20.41 -17.30 -0.47
N PRO A 314 20.93 -16.10 -0.75
CA PRO A 314 20.12 -14.90 -0.78
C PRO A 314 18.88 -15.10 -1.66
N LEU A 315 17.71 -14.74 -1.13
CA LEU A 315 16.42 -14.86 -1.81
C LEU A 315 15.78 -13.48 -1.90
N LEU A 316 15.33 -13.10 -3.09
CA LEU A 316 14.45 -11.97 -3.33
C LEU A 316 13.07 -12.50 -3.72
N THR A 317 12.07 -12.23 -2.90
CA THR A 317 10.66 -12.46 -3.24
C THR A 317 10.06 -11.14 -3.71
N VAL A 318 9.64 -11.09 -4.98
CA VAL A 318 8.97 -9.94 -5.58
C VAL A 318 7.47 -10.19 -5.62
N PHE A 319 6.68 -9.38 -4.93
CA PHE A 319 5.23 -9.42 -4.99
C PHE A 319 4.73 -8.47 -6.08
N TYR A 320 4.07 -8.99 -7.11
CA TYR A 320 3.63 -8.24 -8.28
C TYR A 320 2.13 -8.41 -8.53
N LEU A 321 1.55 -7.41 -9.20
CA LEU A 321 0.12 -7.35 -9.46
C LEU A 321 -0.25 -7.90 -10.84
N MET A 322 -1.33 -8.66 -10.89
CA MET A 322 -1.95 -9.19 -12.11
C MET A 322 -3.45 -8.92 -12.13
N GLN A 323 -4.05 -8.80 -13.31
CA GLN A 323 -5.51 -8.69 -13.47
C GLN A 323 -6.22 -10.04 -13.47
#